data_AF-A0A2V5VY29-F1
#
_entry.id   AF-A0A2V5VY29-F1
#
_cell.length_a   1.000
_cell.length_b   1.000
_cell.length_c   1.000
_cell.angle_alpha   90.00
_cell.angle_beta   90.00
_cell.angle_gamma   90.00
#
_symmetry.space_group_name_H-M   'P 1'
#
loop_
_entity.id
_entity.type
_entity.pdbx_description
1 polymer ?
#
loop_
_entity_poly.entity_id
_entity_poly.type
_entity_poly.pdbx_seq_one_letter_code
_entity_poly.pdbx_strand_id
1 'polypeptide(L)'
;ATGQEGGMPFEIIAKTISKLLDPQYVTFDFKIKDKNSSVRLGDNVSLAFEPIKNPISGDPEAIRVEHASGFLFKWAHVVSAKEGRARIGELNFDYPNKAGFVTKVKYGN
;
A
#
# COMPACT_ATOMS: atom_id res chain seq x y z
N ALA A 1 16.70 -10.46 -2.73
CA ALA A 1 15.87 -11.05 -3.80
C ALA A 1 15.48 -9.91 -4.73
N THR A 2 16.00 -9.91 -5.95
CA THR A 2 15.48 -9.05 -7.03
C THR A 2 14.09 -9.59 -7.37
N GLY A 3 13.11 -8.75 -7.69
CA GLY A 3 11.79 -9.20 -8.18
C GLY A 3 11.84 -9.91 -9.54
N GLN A 4 13.00 -10.43 -9.94
CA GLN A 4 13.29 -11.12 -11.20
C GLN A 4 12.67 -12.51 -11.29
N GLU A 5 12.25 -13.11 -10.17
CA GLU A 5 11.54 -14.40 -10.17
C GLU A 5 10.17 -14.34 -10.88
N GLY A 6 9.72 -13.15 -11.30
CA GLY A 6 8.55 -13.00 -12.16
C GLY A 6 7.24 -13.40 -11.49
N GLY A 7 6.16 -13.45 -12.28
CA GLY A 7 4.82 -13.78 -11.81
C GLY A 7 3.86 -12.59 -11.77
N MET A 8 2.59 -12.85 -12.13
CA MET A 8 1.50 -11.89 -11.99
C MET A 8 1.35 -11.50 -10.50
N PRO A 9 1.34 -10.21 -10.12
CA PRO A 9 1.16 -9.00 -10.94
C PRO A 9 2.44 -8.19 -11.24
N PHE A 10 3.61 -8.61 -10.75
CA PHE A 10 4.82 -7.77 -10.74
C PHE A 10 5.35 -7.44 -12.13
N GLU A 11 5.24 -8.37 -13.08
CA GLU A 11 5.60 -8.13 -14.49
C GLU A 11 4.77 -7.02 -15.14
N ILE A 12 3.49 -6.90 -14.78
CA ILE A 12 2.62 -5.84 -15.29
C ILE A 12 2.96 -4.50 -14.61
N ILE A 13 3.21 -4.50 -13.30
CA ILE A 13 3.63 -3.28 -12.58
C ILE A 13 4.94 -2.74 -13.15
N ALA A 14 5.91 -3.62 -13.45
CA ALA A 14 7.17 -3.19 -14.06
C ALA A 14 6.97 -2.46 -15.40
N LYS A 15 5.95 -2.85 -16.19
CA LYS A 15 5.61 -2.19 -17.46
C LYS A 15 4.94 -0.82 -17.30
N THR A 16 4.45 -0.45 -16.11
CA THR A 16 3.85 0.87 -15.87
C THR A 16 4.86 1.91 -15.39
N ILE A 17 6.11 1.51 -15.12
CA ILE A 17 7.17 2.39 -14.60
C ILE A 17 7.95 2.97 -15.79
N SER A 18 7.89 4.28 -15.97
CA SER A 18 8.62 4.99 -17.04
C SER A 18 10.07 5.32 -16.70
N LYS A 19 10.39 5.43 -15.40
CA LYS A 19 11.72 5.77 -14.88
C LYS A 19 12.00 4.95 -13.63
N LEU A 20 13.06 4.14 -13.67
CA LEU A 20 13.56 3.40 -12.52
C LEU A 20 14.66 4.23 -11.85
N LEU A 21 14.53 4.45 -10.54
CA LEU A 21 15.56 5.13 -9.74
C LEU A 21 16.57 4.12 -9.20
N ASP A 22 17.75 4.61 -8.83
CA ASP A 22 18.78 3.77 -8.19
C ASP A 22 18.29 3.19 -6.85
N PRO A 23 18.70 1.96 -6.48
CA PRO A 23 18.34 1.37 -5.21
C PRO A 23 18.78 2.21 -4.02
N GLN A 24 17.90 2.33 -3.03
CA GLN A 24 18.20 2.97 -1.75
C GLN A 24 18.19 1.94 -0.63
N TYR A 25 19.24 1.94 0.19
CA TYR A 25 19.35 1.09 1.36
C TYR A 25 18.83 1.86 2.58
N VAL A 26 17.62 1.50 3.02
CA VAL A 26 16.92 2.15 4.14
C VAL A 26 16.35 1.11 5.09
N THR A 27 16.13 1.50 6.35
CA THR A 27 15.44 0.65 7.33
C THR A 27 13.95 0.54 6.99
N PHE A 28 13.44 -0.69 7.03
CA PHE A 28 12.02 -0.98 6.89
C PHE A 28 11.41 -1.19 8.28
N ASP A 29 10.46 -0.34 8.67
CA ASP A 29 9.65 -0.52 9.88
C ASP A 29 8.21 -0.84 9.46
N PHE A 30 7.78 -2.06 9.76
CA PHE A 30 6.42 -2.54 9.48
C PHE A 30 5.67 -2.80 10.78
N LYS A 31 4.46 -2.26 10.88
CA LYS A 31 3.50 -2.61 11.92
C LYS A 31 2.26 -3.17 11.25
N ILE A 32 2.15 -4.49 11.23
CA ILE A 32 1.02 -5.18 10.60
C ILE A 32 -0.07 -5.37 11.65
N LYS A 33 -1.09 -4.51 11.61
CA LYS A 33 -2.24 -4.48 12.55
C LYS A 33 -3.56 -4.29 11.80
N ASP A 34 -3.79 -5.13 10.80
CA ASP A 34 -4.99 -5.10 9.96
C ASP A 34 -5.27 -3.67 9.42
N LYS A 35 -6.46 -3.10 9.63
CA LYS A 35 -6.84 -1.74 9.18
C LYS A 35 -6.02 -0.60 9.79
N ASN A 36 -5.23 -0.89 10.82
CA ASN A 36 -4.35 0.08 11.50
C ASN A 36 -2.87 -0.19 11.20
N SER A 37 -2.59 -0.85 10.08
CA SER A 37 -1.21 -1.15 9.69
C SER A 37 -0.47 0.10 9.25
N SER A 38 0.85 0.10 9.43
CA SER A 38 1.72 1.17 8.94
C SER A 38 3.05 0.62 8.42
N VAL A 39 3.67 1.36 7.52
CA VAL A 39 5.02 1.12 7.02
C VAL A 39 5.81 2.42 6.96
N ARG A 40 7.09 2.35 7.29
CA ARG A 40 8.06 3.42 7.10
C ARG A 40 9.32 2.86 6.44
N LEU A 41 9.82 3.56 5.42
CA LEU A 41 11.04 3.22 4.68
C LEU A 41 12.05 4.36 4.87
N GLY A 42 12.89 4.24 5.89
CA GLY A 42 13.74 5.34 6.37
C GLY A 42 12.93 6.61 6.60
N ASP A 43 13.47 7.75 6.19
CA ASP A 43 12.74 9.04 6.20
C ASP A 43 12.01 9.31 4.88
N ASN A 44 12.17 8.44 3.89
CA ASN A 44 11.79 8.70 2.51
C ASN A 44 10.32 8.40 2.24
N VAL A 45 9.76 7.34 2.82
CA VAL A 45 8.36 6.94 2.62
C VAL A 45 7.71 6.63 3.95
N SER A 46 6.47 7.09 4.13
CA SER A 46 5.63 6.69 5.24
C SER A 46 4.18 6.53 4.80
N LEU A 47 3.54 5.48 5.31
CA LEU A 47 2.15 5.13 5.04
C LEU A 47 1.54 4.55 6.31
N ALA A 48 0.40 5.08 6.72
CA ALA A 48 -0.35 4.57 7.87
C ALA A 48 -1.83 4.56 7.56
N PHE A 49 -2.50 3.50 8.01
CA PHE A 49 -3.93 3.30 7.78
C PHE A 49 -4.74 3.46 9.06
N GLU A 50 -6.00 3.82 8.87
CA GLU A 50 -7.05 3.74 9.88
C GLU A 50 -8.35 3.25 9.23
N PRO A 51 -9.31 2.70 10.00
CA PRO A 51 -10.65 2.44 9.48
C PRO A 51 -11.23 3.69 8.82
N ILE A 52 -11.98 3.50 7.74
CA ILE A 52 -12.86 4.57 7.24
C ILE A 52 -13.86 4.95 8.33
N LYS A 53 -14.46 6.14 8.21
CA LYS A 53 -15.41 6.67 9.19
C LYS A 53 -16.80 6.75 8.57
N ASN A 54 -17.82 6.41 9.35
CA ASN A 54 -19.20 6.68 8.97
C ASN A 54 -19.36 8.21 8.79
N PRO A 55 -19.92 8.69 7.66
CA PRO A 55 -19.98 10.13 7.39
C PRO A 55 -20.97 10.90 8.28
N ILE A 56 -21.86 10.18 8.98
CA ILE A 56 -22.87 10.78 9.88
C ILE A 56 -22.36 10.75 11.33
N SER A 57 -21.95 9.58 11.84
CA SER A 57 -21.55 9.44 13.26
C SER A 57 -20.07 9.71 13.51
N GLY A 58 -19.22 9.59 12.49
CA GLY A 58 -17.76 9.65 12.62
C GLY A 58 -17.12 8.38 13.20
N ASP A 59 -17.91 7.37 13.55
CA ASP A 59 -17.42 6.12 14.13
C ASP A 59 -16.63 5.29 13.11
N PRO A 60 -15.67 4.46 13.57
CA PRO A 60 -14.97 3.52 12.70
C PRO A 60 -15.94 2.57 11.98
N GLU A 61 -15.80 2.47 10.67
CA GLU A 61 -16.58 1.60 9.81
C GLU A 61 -15.69 0.52 9.16
N ALA A 62 -16.29 -0.64 8.91
CA ALA A 62 -15.62 -1.80 8.35
C ALA A 62 -16.24 -2.19 7.01
N ILE A 63 -15.54 -1.85 5.92
CA ILE A 63 -15.92 -2.29 4.58
C ILE A 63 -14.87 -3.27 4.05
N ARG A 64 -15.34 -4.30 3.35
CA ARG A 64 -14.51 -5.25 2.61
C ARG A 64 -14.97 -5.28 1.16
N VAL A 65 -14.02 -5.21 0.24
CA VAL A 65 -14.26 -5.39 -1.19
C VAL A 65 -13.82 -6.79 -1.62
N GLU A 66 -14.65 -7.45 -2.43
CA GLU A 66 -14.32 -8.69 -3.12
C GLU A 66 -13.97 -8.37 -4.57
N HIS A 67 -12.81 -8.83 -5.02
CA HIS A 67 -12.33 -8.70 -6.39
C HIS A 67 -12.13 -10.12 -6.94
N ALA A 68 -13.24 -10.75 -7.35
CA ALA A 68 -13.31 -12.18 -7.60
C ALA A 68 -12.33 -12.70 -8.67
N SER A 69 -12.18 -11.99 -9.79
CA SER A 69 -11.18 -12.30 -10.83
C SER A 69 -9.76 -12.11 -10.32
N GLY A 70 -9.57 -11.14 -9.42
CA GLY A 70 -8.29 -10.79 -8.83
C GLY A 70 -7.32 -10.12 -9.79
N PHE A 71 -6.45 -9.29 -9.24
CA PHE A 71 -5.25 -8.83 -9.94
C PHE A 71 -4.10 -8.65 -8.93
N LEU A 72 -4.19 -7.60 -8.10
CA LEU A 72 -3.28 -7.40 -6.96
C LEU A 72 -3.69 -8.28 -5.76
N PHE A 73 -5.01 -8.41 -5.55
CA PHE A 73 -5.63 -9.13 -4.45
C PHE A 73 -7.01 -9.67 -4.88
N LYS A 74 -7.51 -10.69 -4.17
CA LYS A 74 -8.87 -11.23 -4.32
C LYS A 74 -9.89 -10.56 -3.39
N TRP A 75 -9.44 -10.01 -2.27
CA TRP A 75 -10.25 -9.24 -1.36
C TRP A 75 -9.37 -8.25 -0.59
N ALA A 76 -9.95 -7.17 -0.08
CA ALA A 76 -9.24 -6.24 0.80
C ALA A 76 -10.20 -5.53 1.77
N HIS A 77 -9.70 -5.16 2.94
CA HIS A 77 -10.33 -4.14 3.77
C HIS A 77 -10.14 -2.77 3.12
N VAL A 78 -11.23 -2.01 3.04
CA VAL A 78 -11.19 -0.61 2.61
C VAL A 78 -10.86 0.23 3.84
N VAL A 79 -9.82 1.06 3.72
CA VAL A 79 -9.27 1.88 4.82
C VAL A 79 -9.03 3.31 4.34
N SER A 80 -8.80 4.22 5.29
CA SER A 80 -8.28 5.55 5.01
C SER A 80 -6.76 5.56 5.21
N ALA A 81 -6.02 6.08 4.23
CA ALA A 81 -4.60 6.38 4.36
C ALA A 81 -4.42 7.63 5.24
N LYS A 82 -4.48 7.46 6.56
CA LYS A 82 -4.23 8.53 7.55
C LYS A 82 -2.95 9.31 7.25
N GLU A 83 -1.92 8.59 6.84
CA GLU A 83 -0.65 9.13 6.37
C GLU A 83 -0.31 8.48 5.04
N GLY A 84 0.17 9.27 4.08
CA GLY A 84 0.74 8.80 2.83
C GLY A 84 1.72 9.83 2.32
N ARG A 85 3.01 9.52 2.32
CA ARG A 85 4.07 10.46 1.99
C ARG A 85 5.21 9.77 1.27
N ALA A 86 5.73 10.43 0.23
CA ALA A 86 6.97 10.05 -0.42
C ALA A 86 7.88 11.28 -0.63
N ARG A 87 9.17 11.09 -0.42
CA ARG A 87 10.27 12.04 -0.60
C ARG A 87 11.46 11.31 -1.22
N ILE A 88 11.38 10.97 -2.51
CA ILE A 88 12.43 10.24 -3.23
C ILE A 88 12.65 10.89 -4.60
N GLY A 89 13.76 11.61 -4.77
CA GLY A 89 14.07 12.30 -6.02
C GLY A 89 12.95 13.26 -6.43
N GLU A 90 12.44 13.10 -7.65
CA GLU A 90 11.29 13.87 -8.17
C GLU A 90 9.95 13.46 -7.54
N LEU A 91 9.88 12.30 -6.88
CA LEU A 91 8.68 11.83 -6.20
C LEU A 91 8.58 12.48 -4.81
N ASN A 92 7.99 13.67 -4.77
CA ASN A 92 7.85 14.47 -3.55
C ASN A 92 6.39 14.92 -3.37
N PHE A 93 5.63 14.18 -2.56
CA PHE A 93 4.21 14.49 -2.31
C PHE A 93 3.71 14.02 -0.95
N ASP A 94 2.64 14.67 -0.48
CA ASP A 94 1.79 14.21 0.61
C ASP A 94 0.40 13.87 0.05
N TYR A 95 -0.14 12.72 0.46
CA TYR A 95 -1.43 12.23 0.02
C TYR A 95 -2.23 11.58 1.16
N PRO A 96 -2.49 12.30 2.27
CA PRO A 96 -3.27 11.80 3.39
C PRO A 96 -4.77 11.78 3.09
N ASN A 97 -5.51 11.01 3.88
CA ASN A 97 -6.97 10.86 3.86
C ASN A 97 -7.52 10.37 2.51
N LYS A 98 -6.76 9.50 1.84
CA LYS A 98 -7.14 8.86 0.58
C LYS A 98 -7.55 7.42 0.79
N ALA A 99 -8.26 6.86 -0.18
CA ALA A 99 -8.64 5.45 -0.14
C ALA A 99 -7.38 4.58 -0.10
N GLY A 100 -7.35 3.65 0.84
CA GLY A 100 -6.35 2.61 0.95
C GLY A 100 -7.00 1.23 1.00
N PHE A 101 -6.17 0.21 0.78
CA PHE A 101 -6.60 -1.19 0.80
C PHE A 101 -5.58 -2.00 1.59
N VAL A 102 -6.05 -2.77 2.57
CA VAL A 102 -5.21 -3.69 3.34
C VAL A 102 -5.71 -5.11 3.12
N THR A 103 -4.80 -6.00 2.75
CA THR A 103 -5.08 -7.42 2.58
C THR A 103 -3.84 -8.25 2.87
N LYS A 104 -4.03 -9.55 3.05
CA LYS A 104 -2.95 -10.53 3.11
C LYS A 104 -2.99 -11.35 1.83
N VAL A 105 -1.94 -11.23 1.02
CA VAL A 105 -1.79 -11.99 -0.21
C VAL A 105 -0.68 -13.02 -0.01
N LYS A 106 -0.96 -14.27 -0.40
CA LYS A 106 0.06 -15.29 -0.57
C LYS A 106 0.36 -15.36 -2.06
N TYR A 107 1.49 -14.80 -2.47
CA TYR A 107 2.04 -15.05 -3.80
C TYR A 107 2.73 -16.41 -3.81
N GLY A 108 2.56 -17.15 -4.88
CA GLY A 108 3.22 -18.43 -5.11
C GLY A 108 3.47 -18.59 -6.61
N ASN A 109 4.62 -19.15 -6.94
CA ASN A 109 4.94 -19.65 -8.27
C ASN A 109 4.47 -21.10 -8.40
#